data_AF-A0A246JID9-F1
#
_entry.id   AF-A0A246JID9-F1
#
_cell.length_a   1.000
_cell.length_b   1.000
_cell.length_c   1.000
_cell.angle_alpha   90.00
_cell.angle_beta   90.00
_cell.angle_gamma   90.00
#
_symmetry.space_group_name_H-M   'P 1'
#
loop_
_entity.id
_entity.type
_entity.pdbx_description
1 polymer ?
#
loop_
_entity_poly.entity_id
_entity_poly.type
_entity_poly.pdbx_seq_one_letter_code
_entity_poly.pdbx_strand_id
1 'polypeptide(L)' 'MSTINARVVHVSMCDLGFVTDAKGREWTFKYHEYCGVTVLRADGEQLKRQPGRRSPFWPALQVWLDERRAHAFVSSIGDQ' A
#
# COMPACT_ATOMS: atom_id res chain seq x y z
N MET A 1 -9.50 -0.28 -19.51
CA MET A 1 -8.52 -0.68 -18.47
C MET A 1 -8.25 0.55 -17.63
N SER A 2 -8.75 0.61 -16.40
CA SER A 2 -8.43 1.72 -15.48
C SER A 2 -7.08 1.42 -14.83
N THR A 3 -6.09 2.26 -15.07
CA THR A 3 -4.74 2.14 -14.52
C THR A 3 -4.78 2.38 -13.01
N ILE A 4 -4.27 1.43 -12.22
CA ILE A 4 -4.04 1.58 -10.78
C ILE A 4 -2.64 2.17 -10.64
N ASN A 5 -2.52 3.37 -10.06
CA ASN A 5 -1.23 4.00 -9.79
C ASN A 5 -0.86 3.76 -8.32
N ALA A 6 0.13 2.89 -8.08
CA ALA A 6 0.75 2.70 -6.79
C ALA A 6 2.10 3.45 -6.77
N ARG A 7 2.40 4.14 -5.67
CA ARG A 7 3.69 4.81 -5.49
C ARG A 7 4.28 4.38 -4.16
N VAL A 8 5.38 3.63 -4.22
CA VAL A 8 6.18 3.27 -3.05
C VAL A 8 7.09 4.45 -2.71
N VAL A 9 6.93 5.05 -1.52
CA VAL A 9 7.67 6.28 -1.15
C VAL A 9 8.80 6.02 -0.14
N HIS A 10 8.78 4.92 0.63
CA HIS A 10 9.85 4.55 1.56
C HIS A 10 9.68 3.09 2.04
N VAL A 11 10.75 2.45 2.55
CA VAL A 11 10.71 1.11 3.17
C VAL A 11 11.34 1.16 4.57
N SER A 12 10.52 1.02 5.59
CA SER A 12 10.79 0.93 7.03
C SER A 12 9.72 0.05 7.69
N MET A 13 10.01 -0.63 8.81
CA MET A 13 9.13 -1.65 9.43
C MET A 13 7.67 -1.21 9.74
N CYS A 14 7.41 0.10 9.81
CA CYS A 14 6.07 0.69 9.92
C CYS A 14 5.81 1.65 8.74
N ASP A 15 5.76 1.11 7.54
CA ASP A 15 5.65 1.90 6.32
C ASP A 15 4.30 2.61 6.19
N LEU A 16 4.37 3.92 5.95
CA LEU A 16 3.25 4.68 5.42
C LEU A 16 3.19 4.46 3.90
N GLY A 17 2.12 3.85 3.41
CA GLY A 17 1.87 3.58 2.01
C GLY A 17 0.76 4.45 1.42
N PHE A 18 0.86 4.70 0.11
CA PHE A 18 -0.13 5.42 -0.67
C PHE A 18 -0.48 4.62 -1.92
N VAL A 19 -1.78 4.44 -2.18
CA VAL A 19 -2.27 3.80 -3.41
C VAL A 19 -3.46 4.56 -3.98
N THR A 20 -3.53 4.62 -5.30
CA THR A 20 -4.71 5.12 -6.01
C THR A 20 -5.51 3.94 -6.55
N ASP A 21 -6.79 3.85 -6.20
CA ASP A 21 -7.64 2.79 -6.73
C ASP A 21 -8.10 3.04 -8.18
N ALA A 22 -8.73 2.03 -8.78
CA ALA A 22 -9.21 2.09 -10.16
C ALA A 22 -10.30 3.16 -10.43
N LYS A 23 -10.87 3.76 -9.37
CA LYS A 23 -11.82 4.88 -9.45
C LYS A 23 -11.13 6.23 -9.22
N GLY A 24 -9.80 6.26 -9.13
CA GLY A 24 -9.02 7.47 -8.90
C GLY A 24 -9.03 7.94 -7.44
N ARG A 25 -9.47 7.13 -6.49
CA ARG A 25 -9.43 7.51 -5.07
C ARG A 25 -8.08 7.16 -4.46
N GLU A 26 -7.49 8.13 -3.80
CA GLU A 26 -6.25 7.95 -3.05
C GLU A 26 -6.53 7.38 -1.66
N TRP A 27 -5.67 6.44 -1.25
CA TRP A 27 -5.72 5.77 0.04
C TRP A 27 -4.37 5.89 0.73
N THR A 28 -4.41 6.33 1.98
CA THR A 28 -3.24 6.35 2.88
C THR A 28 -3.38 5.21 3.88
N PHE A 29 -2.32 4.45 4.12
CA PHE A 29 -2.34 3.34 5.06
C PHE A 29 -1.00 3.14 5.77
N LYS A 30 -1.02 2.52 6.94
CA LYS A 30 0.17 1.92 7.55
C LYS A 30 0.20 0.44 7.22
N TYR A 31 1.38 -0.08 6.88
CA TYR A 31 1.63 -1.49 6.70
C TYR A 31 2.65 -1.97 7.73
N HIS A 32 2.33 -3.07 8.39
CA HIS A 32 3.23 -3.81 9.26
C HIS A 32 3.24 -5.27 8.80
N GLU A 33 4.43 -5.84 8.58
CA GLU A 33 4.58 -7.17 7.97
C GLU A 33 3.84 -8.28 8.75
N TYR A 34 3.76 -8.17 10.08
CA TYR A 34 3.11 -9.16 10.95
C TYR A 34 1.65 -8.81 11.31
N CYS A 35 1.30 -7.52 11.31
CA CYS A 35 -0.02 -7.06 11.78
C CYS A 35 -0.97 -6.70 10.63
N GLY A 36 -0.45 -6.66 9.41
CA GLY A 36 -1.20 -6.30 8.22
C GLY A 36 -1.33 -4.79 8.04
N VAL A 37 -2.42 -4.40 7.40
CA VAL A 37 -2.64 -3.03 6.93
C VAL A 37 -3.70 -2.31 7.75
N THR A 38 -3.49 -1.02 7.97
CA THR A 38 -4.48 -0.13 8.59
C THR A 38 -4.65 1.11 7.74
N VAL A 39 -5.85 1.33 7.21
CA VAL A 39 -6.16 2.52 6.41
C VAL A 39 -6.37 3.71 7.34
N LEU A 40 -5.75 4.82 6.97
CA LEU A 40 -5.76 6.07 7.69
C LEU A 40 -6.74 7.06 7.07
N ARG A 41 -7.14 8.02 7.89
CA ARG A 41 -7.79 9.26 7.49
C ARG A 41 -6.76 10.29 7.04
N ALA A 42 -7.25 11.40 6.52
CA ALA A 42 -6.42 12.53 6.10
C ALA A 42 -5.57 13.13 7.24
N ASP A 43 -6.01 13.01 8.49
CA ASP A 43 -5.27 13.48 9.66
C ASP A 43 -4.26 12.46 10.22
N GLY A 44 -4.08 11.32 9.53
CA GLY A 44 -3.15 10.26 9.94
C GLY A 44 -3.69 9.29 11.01
N GLU A 45 -4.89 9.55 11.53
CA GLU A 45 -5.57 8.63 12.45
C GLU A 45 -6.18 7.44 11.72
N GLN A 46 -6.41 6.34 12.42
CA GLN A 46 -7.05 5.17 11.83
C GLN A 46 -8.50 5.46 11.41
N LEU A 47 -8.95 4.89 10.29
CA LEU A 47 -10.37 4.91 9.96
C LEU A 47 -11.18 4.19 11.05
N LYS A 48 -12.24 4.85 11.54
CA LYS A 48 -13.22 4.26 12.46
C LYS A 48 -13.81 2.94 11.95
N ARG A 49 -13.93 2.79 10.62
CA ARG A 49 -14.34 1.56 9.96
C ARG A 49 -13.39 1.27 8.82
N GLN A 50 -12.66 0.16 8.94
CA GLN A 50 -11.77 -0.31 7.88
C GLN A 50 -12.56 -0.75 6.64
N PRO A 51 -11.96 -0.68 5.44
CA PRO A 51 -12.64 -1.07 4.21
C PRO A 51 -13.07 -2.54 4.27
N GLY A 52 -14.32 -2.83 3.89
CA GLY A 52 -14.79 -4.22 3.78
C GLY A 52 -14.09 -4.97 2.64
N ARG A 53 -14.18 -6.31 2.62
CA ARG A 53 -13.50 -7.18 1.63
C ARG A 53 -13.73 -6.83 0.16
N ARG A 54 -14.87 -6.22 -0.17
CA ARG A 54 -15.22 -5.78 -1.55
C ARG A 54 -14.74 -4.37 -1.89
N SER A 55 -13.99 -3.72 -1.00
CA SER A 55 -13.45 -2.38 -1.23
C SER A 55 -12.46 -2.39 -2.40
N PRO A 56 -12.46 -1.36 -3.26
CA PRO A 56 -11.45 -1.20 -4.31
C PRO A 56 -10.04 -0.93 -3.75
N PHE A 57 -9.91 -0.69 -2.45
CA PHE A 57 -8.63 -0.61 -1.75
C PHE A 57 -7.81 -1.90 -1.86
N TRP A 58 -8.42 -3.08 -1.71
CA TRP A 58 -7.67 -4.34 -1.61
C TRP A 58 -6.93 -4.72 -2.90
N PRO A 59 -7.54 -4.59 -4.10
CA PRO A 59 -6.79 -4.75 -5.34
C PRO A 59 -5.62 -3.76 -5.49
N ALA A 60 -5.80 -2.51 -5.06
CA ALA A 60 -4.75 -1.49 -5.15
C ALA A 60 -3.59 -1.78 -4.18
N LEU A 61 -3.91 -2.25 -2.96
CA LEU A 61 -2.91 -2.71 -2.00
C LEU A 61 -2.13 -3.91 -2.52
N GLN A 62 -2.78 -4.86 -3.20
CA GLN A 62 -2.11 -6.03 -3.74
C GLN A 62 -1.03 -5.63 -4.75
N VAL A 63 -1.36 -4.73 -5.69
CA VAL A 63 -0.38 -4.18 -6.64
C VAL A 63 0.81 -3.55 -5.92
N TRP A 64 0.55 -2.76 -4.88
CA TRP A 64 1.61 -2.14 -4.08
C TRP A 64 2.48 -3.18 -3.35
N LEU A 65 1.90 -4.27 -2.84
CA LEU A 65 2.65 -5.36 -2.20
C LEU A 65 3.53 -6.13 -3.21
N ASP A 66 3.02 -6.37 -4.42
CA ASP A 66 3.77 -7.02 -5.49
C ASP A 66 4.94 -6.15 -5.96
N GLU A 67 4.72 -4.84 -6.14
CA GLU A 67 5.78 -3.86 -6.43
C GLU A 67 6.83 -3.82 -5.32
N ARG A 68 6.39 -3.71 -4.05
CA ARG A 68 7.28 -3.72 -2.90
C ARG A 68 8.16 -4.97 -2.87
N ARG A 69 7.57 -6.14 -3.13
CA ARG A 69 8.31 -7.41 -3.18
C ARG A 69 9.32 -7.44 -4.33
N ALA A 70 8.94 -6.95 -5.50
CA ALA A 70 9.84 -6.85 -6.65
C ALA A 70 11.03 -5.91 -6.37
N HIS A 71 10.79 -4.76 -5.75
CA HIS A 71 11.86 -3.82 -5.38
C HIS A 71 12.77 -4.36 -4.26
N ALA A 72 12.21 -5.07 -3.27
CA ALA A 72 13.01 -5.75 -2.26
C ALA A 72 13.93 -6.81 -2.88
N PHE A 73 13.45 -7.51 -3.91
CA PHE A 73 14.25 -8.50 -4.64
C PHE A 73 15.39 -7.86 -5.45
N VAL A 74 15.14 -6.76 -6.17
CA VAL A 74 16.17 -6.06 -6.96
C VAL A 74 17.29 -5.51 -6.07
N SER A 75 16.95 -5.04 -4.87
CA SER A 75 17.93 -4.52 -3.90
C SER A 75 18.86 -5.59 -3.35
N SER A 76 18.55 -6.88 -3.54
CA SER A 76 19.34 -8.02 -3.08
C SER A 76 20.30 -8.58 -4.15
N ILE A 77 20.23 -8.11 -5.41
CA ILE A 77 21.07 -8.58 -6.53
C ILE A 77 22.16 -7.55 -6.90
N GLY A 78 22.03 -6.30 -6.42
CA GLY A 78 22.95 -5.20 -6.73
C GLY A 78 23.86 -4.80 -5.57
N ASP A 79 24.59 -5.76 -4.98
CA ASP A 79 25.73 -5.52 -4.08
C ASP A 79 26.68 -6.72 -4.10
N GLN A 80 27.19 -7.08 -5.30
CA GLN A 80 28.36 -7.96 -5.46
C GLN A 80 29.28 -7.40 -6.54
#